data_AF-A0A520JYN2-F1
#
_entry.id   AF-A0A520JYN2-F1
#
_cell.length_a   1.000
_cell.length_b   1.000
_cell.length_c   1.000
_cell.angle_alpha   90.00
_cell.angle_beta   90.00
_cell.angle_gamma   90.00
#
_symmetry.space_group_name_H-M   'P 1'
#
loop_
_entity.id
_entity.type
_entity.pdbx_description
1 polymer ?
#
loop_
_entity_poly.entity_id
_entity_poly.type
_entity_poly.pdbx_seq_one_letter_code
_entity_poly.pdbx_strand_id
1 'polypeptide(L)' 'MFKVFPKLRRQFRKGRTGSRNYYIGTAGEVSSTTIKNYIERVEHD' A
#
# COMPACT_ATOMS: atom_id res chain seq x y z
N MET A 1 -13.83 -7.26 -1.30
CA MET A 1 -13.63 -5.85 -0.93
C MET A 1 -14.61 -4.90 -1.65
N PHE A 2 -14.50 -4.65 -2.96
CA PHE A 2 -15.43 -3.72 -3.67
C PHE A 2 -16.89 -4.18 -3.80
N LYS A 3 -17.20 -5.45 -3.51
CA LYS A 3 -18.58 -5.94 -3.36
C LYS A 3 -19.20 -5.50 -2.03
N VAL A 4 -18.39 -5.49 -0.96
CA VAL A 4 -18.79 -5.09 0.40
C VAL A 4 -18.75 -3.55 0.54
N PHE A 5 -17.77 -2.91 -0.09
CA PHE A 5 -17.60 -1.45 -0.07
C PHE A 5 -17.66 -0.86 -1.50
N PRO A 6 -18.87 -0.72 -2.07
CA PRO A 6 -19.03 -0.26 -3.45
C PRO A 6 -18.55 1.19 -3.66
N LYS A 7 -18.60 2.04 -2.63
CA LYS A 7 -18.11 3.43 -2.68
C LYS A 7 -16.62 3.54 -3.02
N LEU A 8 -15.81 2.54 -2.64
CA LEU A 8 -14.38 2.51 -2.92
C LEU A 8 -14.07 2.41 -4.43
N ARG A 9 -15.01 1.93 -5.26
CA ARG A 9 -14.82 1.89 -6.72
C ARG A 9 -14.64 3.27 -7.35
N ARG A 10 -15.19 4.32 -6.71
CA ARG A 10 -15.05 5.71 -7.18
C ARG A 10 -13.65 6.26 -6.89
N GLN A 11 -13.08 5.90 -5.74
CA GLN A 11 -11.76 6.35 -5.31
C GLN A 11 -10.64 5.56 -6.01
N PHE A 12 -10.79 4.24 -6.11
CA PHE A 12 -9.80 3.36 -6.74
C PHE A 12 -10.15 3.11 -8.21
N ARG A 13 -9.79 4.05 -9.08
CA ARG A 13 -9.90 3.86 -10.55
C ARG A 13 -9.12 2.60 -10.95
N LYS A 14 -9.75 1.70 -11.72
CA LYS A 14 -9.26 0.35 -12.10
C LYS A 14 -9.39 -0.74 -11.03
N GLY A 15 -10.09 -0.49 -9.92
CA GLY A 15 -10.46 -1.55 -8.96
C GLY A 15 -9.27 -2.19 -8.25
N ARG A 16 -8.17 -1.44 -8.07
CA ARG A 16 -7.00 -1.87 -7.30
C ARG A 16 -6.92 -1.07 -6.01
N THR A 17 -6.88 -1.75 -4.88
CA THR A 17 -6.84 -1.12 -3.55
C THR A 17 -5.44 -0.91 -2.99
N GLY A 18 -4.41 -1.49 -3.61
CA GLY A 18 -3.03 -1.38 -3.17
C GLY A 18 -2.06 -1.14 -4.33
N SER A 19 -0.84 -0.74 -3.98
CA SER A 19 0.28 -0.68 -4.91
C SER A 19 0.65 -2.08 -5.41
N ARG A 20 1.32 -2.14 -6.56
CA ARG A 20 1.96 -3.37 -7.04
C ARG A 20 3.20 -3.72 -6.21
N ASN A 21 3.79 -2.73 -5.57
CA ASN A 21 4.97 -2.88 -4.74
C ASN A 21 4.54 -3.22 -3.31
N TYR A 22 5.26 -4.13 -2.67
CA TYR A 22 5.05 -4.49 -1.27
C TYR A 22 6.39 -4.56 -0.52
N TYR A 23 6.36 -4.24 0.78
CA TYR A 23 7.50 -4.39 1.68
C TYR A 23 7.38 -5.71 2.45
N ILE A 24 8.47 -6.47 2.52
CA ILE A 24 8.60 -7.67 3.36
C ILE A 24 9.77 -7.45 4.32
N GLY A 25 9.53 -7.70 5.61
CA GLY A 25 10.56 -7.65 6.64
C GLY A 25 10.26 -8.63 7.77
N THR A 26 11.28 -8.97 8.55
CA THR A 26 11.14 -9.86 9.72
C THR A 26 10.41 -9.14 10.85
N ALA A 27 9.43 -9.81 11.45
CA ALA A 27 8.72 -9.27 12.61
C ALA A 27 9.71 -9.02 13.77
N GLY A 28 9.77 -7.78 14.26
CA GLY A 28 10.65 -7.37 15.37
C GLY A 28 11.84 -6.48 14.96
N GLU A 29 12.25 -6.46 13.69
CA GLU A 29 13.40 -5.67 13.21
C GLU A 29 12.99 -4.45 12.37
N VAL A 30 11.69 -4.20 12.21
CA VAL A 30 11.20 -3.13 11.34
C VAL A 30 10.98 -1.85 12.16
N SER A 31 11.85 -0.86 11.96
CA SER A 31 11.64 0.50 12.46
C SER A 31 10.60 1.25 11.64
N SER A 32 9.94 2.22 12.25
CA SER A 32 9.04 3.16 11.56
C SER A 32 9.76 3.94 10.46
N THR A 33 11.05 4.22 10.63
CA THR A 33 11.88 4.90 9.63
C THR A 33 12.04 4.06 8.36
N THR A 34 12.21 2.74 8.49
CA THR A 34 12.31 1.84 7.34
C THR A 34 11.02 1.80 6.54
N ILE A 35 9.86 1.72 7.20
CA ILE A 35 8.56 1.73 6.53
C ILE A 35 8.35 3.07 5.80
N LYS A 36 8.68 4.19 6.45
CA LYS A 36 8.55 5.52 5.86
C LYS A 36 9.40 5.65 4.59
N ASN A 37 10.67 5.25 4.66
CA ASN A 37 11.58 5.28 3.51
C ASN A 37 11.07 4.40 2.35
N TYR A 38 10.46 3.26 2.65
CA TYR A 38 9.86 2.40 1.62
C TYR A 38 8.67 3.09 0.93
N ILE A 39 7.77 3.71 1.70
CA ILE A 39 6.61 4.43 1.15
C ILE A 39 7.08 5.58 0.24
N GLU A 40 8.03 6.39 0.70
CA GLU A 40 8.56 7.53 -0.07
C GLU A 40 9.19 7.07 -1.40
N ARG A 41 9.96 5.96 -1.40
CA ARG A 41 10.53 5.42 -2.64
C ARG A 41 9.46 4.98 -3.64
N VAL A 42 8.41 4.31 -3.18
CA VAL A 42 7.35 3.78 -4.04
C VAL A 42 6.47 4.88 -4.65
N GLU A 43 6.36 6.05 -4.03
CA GLU A 43 5.64 7.20 -4.62
C GLU A 43 6.41 7.88 -5.77
N HIS A 44 7.72 7.66 -5.85
CA HIS A 44 8.60 8.30 -6.82
C HIS A 44 9.02 7.41 -8.01
N ASP A 45 8.52 6.16 -8.08
CA ASP A 45 8.68 5.20 -9.18
C ASP A 45 7.45 5.15 -10.12
#